data_AF-A0A954W791-F1
#
_entry.id   AF-A0A954W791-F1
#
_cell.length_a   1.000
_cell.length_b   1.000
_cell.length_c   1.000
_cell.angle_alpha   90.00
_cell.angle_beta   90.00
_cell.angle_gamma   90.00
#
_symmetry.space_group_name_H-M   'P 1'
#
loop_
_entity.id
_entity.type
_entity.pdbx_description
1 polymer ?
#
loop_
_entity_poly.entity_id
_entity_poly.type
_entity_poly.pdbx_seq_one_letter_code
_entity_poly.pdbx_strand_id
1 'polypeptide(L)'
;MKPPTEAQAVPLVIDLLSDFLAIPPASVDVRSRGSSGDIGSAISVAGYQFISDYKPQASTAAVSQAIESLQRSDKPDGAIRLVVVPFMGDAGRGLCDRAEVSWLDLSGNARVFAPGLRIQVEGRPNKFVQRGRPPNVFAPKSSRVARQLLLHPRRFQTQAELARETGLGDGYVSKIANRLKQQQYLETDDTRAVRPANPDLMLDAWAEAYDFQHHRILAGHVPARSGFELLELVGRSLTVANDRPLWAATGLAAAWLYTEFATFRLATFYLAAMPA
;
A
#
# COMPACT_ATOMS: atom_id res chain seq x y z
N MET A 1 -14.28 1.99 -14.19
CA MET A 1 -13.69 1.81 -15.54
C MET A 1 -12.45 0.92 -15.42
N LYS A 2 -12.09 0.10 -16.41
CA LYS A 2 -10.81 -0.64 -16.35
C LYS A 2 -9.67 0.36 -16.55
N PRO A 3 -8.55 0.27 -15.80
CA PRO A 3 -7.38 1.09 -16.06
C PRO A 3 -6.90 0.94 -17.52
N PRO A 4 -6.47 2.03 -18.18
CA PRO A 4 -5.97 1.98 -19.54
C PRO A 4 -4.62 1.24 -19.59
N THR A 5 -4.25 0.71 -20.75
CA THR A 5 -2.87 0.28 -21.01
C THR A 5 -1.96 1.50 -21.09
N GLU A 6 -0.64 1.31 -21.04
CA GLU A 6 0.32 2.42 -21.18
C GLU A 6 0.11 3.21 -22.49
N ALA A 7 -0.03 2.50 -23.61
CA ALA A 7 -0.32 3.12 -24.91
C ALA A 7 -1.62 3.94 -24.93
N GLN A 8 -2.62 3.54 -24.13
CA GLN A 8 -3.88 4.28 -23.98
C GLN A 8 -3.77 5.42 -22.97
N ALA A 9 -2.84 5.34 -22.01
CA ALA A 9 -2.62 6.38 -21.01
C ALA A 9 -1.89 7.59 -21.58
N VAL A 10 -0.96 7.39 -22.52
CA VAL A 10 -0.16 8.48 -23.11
C VAL A 10 -1.01 9.61 -23.69
N PRO A 11 -2.01 9.37 -24.57
CA PRO A 11 -2.90 10.43 -25.05
C PRO A 11 -3.65 11.16 -23.93
N LEU A 12 -4.11 10.45 -22.90
CA LEU A 12 -4.83 11.04 -21.77
C LEU A 12 -3.94 11.97 -20.94
N VAL A 13 -2.66 11.62 -20.78
CA VAL A 13 -1.68 12.47 -20.11
C VAL A 13 -1.43 13.75 -20.91
N ILE A 14 -1.30 13.63 -22.25
CA ILE A 14 -1.12 14.77 -23.14
C ILE A 14 -2.31 15.72 -23.05
N ASP A 15 -3.53 15.19 -23.11
CA ASP A 15 -4.75 15.99 -23.00
C ASP A 15 -4.79 16.73 -21.65
N LEU A 16 -4.50 16.04 -20.54
CA LEU A 16 -4.49 16.66 -19.21
C LEU A 16 -3.40 17.74 -19.07
N LEU A 17 -2.18 17.49 -19.54
CA LEU A 17 -1.09 18.48 -19.49
C LEU A 17 -1.41 19.69 -20.38
N SER A 18 -2.00 19.46 -21.55
CA SER A 18 -2.42 20.52 -22.48
C SER A 18 -3.52 21.39 -21.86
N ASP A 19 -4.52 20.76 -21.23
CA ASP A 19 -5.59 21.44 -20.48
C ASP A 19 -5.03 22.28 -19.32
N PHE A 20 -4.11 21.71 -18.52
CA PHE A 20 -3.52 22.42 -17.38
C PHE A 20 -2.68 23.63 -17.80
N LEU A 21 -2.05 23.56 -18.98
CA LEU A 21 -1.20 24.61 -19.51
C LEU A 21 -1.93 25.55 -20.48
N ALA A 22 -3.22 25.32 -20.73
CA ALA A 22 -4.05 26.06 -21.67
C ALA A 22 -3.43 26.17 -23.08
N ILE A 23 -2.85 25.07 -23.58
CA ILE A 23 -2.29 24.99 -24.93
C ILE A 23 -3.02 23.94 -25.78
N PRO A 24 -3.02 24.08 -27.12
CA PRO A 24 -3.58 23.05 -27.98
C PRO A 24 -2.79 21.73 -27.88
N PRO A 25 -3.45 20.56 -27.81
CA PRO A 25 -2.76 19.25 -27.77
C PRO A 25 -1.80 19.01 -28.95
N ALA A 26 -2.09 19.63 -30.11
CA ALA A 26 -1.23 19.57 -31.30
C ALA A 26 0.16 20.22 -31.12
N SER A 27 0.37 20.98 -30.04
CA SER A 27 1.66 21.60 -29.70
C SER A 27 2.57 20.71 -28.84
N VAL A 28 2.15 19.47 -28.56
CA VAL A 28 2.89 18.51 -27.72
C VAL A 28 3.74 17.57 -28.58
N ASP A 29 5.05 17.55 -28.33
CA ASP A 29 5.98 16.58 -28.94
C ASP A 29 6.15 15.38 -27.99
N VAL A 30 5.87 14.18 -28.49
CA VAL A 30 5.96 12.93 -27.72
C VAL A 30 7.06 12.08 -28.33
N ARG A 31 8.08 11.78 -27.52
CA ARG A 31 9.15 10.87 -27.93
C ARG A 31 9.09 9.61 -27.10
N SER A 32 8.83 8.50 -27.78
CA SER A 32 9.07 7.17 -27.22
C SER A 32 10.57 6.99 -27.01
N ARG A 33 10.99 6.70 -25.78
CA ARG A 33 12.35 6.16 -25.55
C ARG A 33 12.31 4.67 -25.90
N GLY A 34 13.17 4.27 -26.84
CA GLY A 34 13.25 2.92 -27.39
C GLY A 34 13.66 1.82 -26.40
N SER A 35 13.60 0.59 -26.91
CA SER A 35 13.37 -0.72 -26.27
C SER A 35 14.44 -1.31 -25.34
N SER A 36 15.09 -0.54 -24.47
CA SER A 36 16.05 -1.10 -23.51
C SER A 36 15.74 -0.70 -22.07
N GLY A 37 14.82 -1.45 -21.45
CA GLY A 37 14.57 -1.46 -20.00
C GLY A 37 13.74 -0.28 -19.51
N ASP A 38 12.45 -0.54 -19.27
CA ASP A 38 11.50 0.24 -18.46
C ASP A 38 11.97 1.64 -18.05
N ILE A 39 11.58 2.68 -18.80
CA ILE A 39 11.16 4.00 -18.27
C ILE A 39 10.32 4.66 -19.39
N GLY A 40 9.15 5.17 -19.02
CA GLY A 40 8.06 5.54 -19.94
C GLY A 40 8.31 6.73 -20.86
N SER A 41 7.22 7.34 -21.30
CA SER A 41 7.25 8.31 -22.42
C SER A 41 7.88 9.64 -22.01
N ALA A 42 8.75 10.17 -22.87
CA ALA A 42 9.22 11.55 -22.78
C ALA A 42 8.22 12.46 -23.48
N ILE A 43 7.59 13.37 -22.74
CA ILE A 43 6.51 14.23 -23.23
C ILE A 43 6.99 15.69 -23.12
N SER A 44 6.97 16.45 -24.21
CA SER A 44 7.39 17.86 -24.22
C SER A 44 6.20 18.77 -24.48
N VAL A 45 5.92 19.68 -23.54
CA VAL A 45 4.71 20.52 -23.50
C VAL A 45 5.10 21.93 -23.05
N ALA A 46 4.79 22.95 -23.85
CA ALA A 46 5.10 24.36 -23.54
C ALA A 46 6.55 24.63 -23.06
N GLY A 47 7.53 23.94 -23.67
CA GLY A 47 8.94 24.08 -23.30
C GLY A 47 9.38 23.27 -22.06
N TYR A 48 8.47 22.59 -21.38
CA TYR A 48 8.78 21.64 -20.31
C TYR A 48 8.87 20.23 -20.85
N GLN A 49 9.90 19.50 -20.43
CA GLN A 49 10.05 18.08 -20.75
C GLN A 49 9.67 17.23 -19.53
N PHE A 50 8.82 16.24 -19.72
CA PHE A 50 8.38 15.30 -18.70
C PHE A 50 8.93 13.91 -19.01
N ILE A 51 9.56 13.27 -18.04
CA ILE A 51 9.88 11.85 -18.05
C ILE A 51 8.85 11.15 -17.20
N SER A 52 7.96 10.38 -17.84
CA SER A 52 6.83 9.75 -17.16
C SER A 52 7.02 8.25 -16.95
N ASP A 53 6.53 7.72 -15.83
CA ASP A 53 6.37 6.28 -15.61
C ASP A 53 4.90 6.02 -15.25
N TYR A 54 4.21 5.26 -16.10
CA TYR A 54 2.82 4.92 -15.91
C TYR A 54 2.68 3.57 -15.22
N LYS A 55 1.90 3.54 -14.12
CA LYS A 55 1.49 2.29 -13.47
C LYS A 55 -0.02 2.10 -13.60
N PRO A 56 -0.49 0.91 -14.05
CA PRO A 56 -1.93 0.64 -14.20
C PRO A 56 -2.68 0.50 -12.86
N GLN A 57 -1.96 0.53 -11.74
CA GLN A 57 -2.48 0.47 -10.39
C GLN A 57 -1.76 1.52 -9.53
N ALA A 58 -2.49 2.10 -8.59
CA ALA A 58 -1.97 3.12 -7.68
C ALA A 58 -1.70 2.56 -6.26
N SER A 59 -1.29 1.29 -6.16
CA SER A 59 -0.80 0.75 -4.89
C SER A 59 0.48 1.47 -4.47
N THR A 60 0.75 1.55 -3.16
CA THR A 60 1.98 2.16 -2.64
C THR A 60 3.24 1.54 -3.24
N ALA A 61 3.26 0.21 -3.41
CA ALA A 61 4.35 -0.49 -4.07
C ALA A 61 4.53 -0.08 -5.54
N ALA A 62 3.43 0.04 -6.31
CA ALA A 62 3.52 0.47 -7.71
C ALA A 62 4.04 1.91 -7.83
N VAL A 63 3.55 2.82 -6.98
CA VAL A 63 4.01 4.21 -6.94
C VAL A 63 5.49 4.29 -6.53
N SER A 64 5.92 3.55 -5.51
CA SER A 64 7.34 3.51 -5.11
C SER A 64 8.22 2.98 -6.23
N GLN A 65 7.81 1.90 -6.89
CA GLN A 65 8.55 1.36 -8.04
C GLN A 65 8.67 2.38 -9.18
N ALA A 66 7.61 3.15 -9.45
CA ALA A 66 7.64 4.23 -10.45
C ALA A 66 8.61 5.35 -10.05
N ILE A 67 8.59 5.77 -8.79
CA ILE A 67 9.52 6.77 -8.25
C ILE A 67 10.96 6.30 -8.41
N GLU A 68 11.26 5.07 -7.98
CA GLU A 68 12.61 4.50 -8.05
C GLU A 68 13.09 4.34 -9.51
N SER A 69 12.22 3.88 -10.40
CA SER A 69 12.44 3.78 -11.84
C SER A 69 12.81 5.14 -12.43
N LEU A 70 11.99 6.16 -12.16
CA LEU A 70 12.26 7.54 -12.56
C LEU A 70 13.57 8.05 -11.95
N GLN A 71 13.87 7.70 -10.70
CA GLN A 71 15.07 8.14 -10.01
C GLN A 71 16.37 7.60 -10.59
N ARG A 72 16.35 6.33 -11.02
CA ARG A 72 17.48 5.67 -11.70
C ARG A 72 17.62 6.09 -13.16
N SER A 73 16.56 6.63 -13.77
CA SER A 73 16.59 7.08 -15.16
C SER A 73 17.49 8.28 -15.38
N ASP A 74 18.24 8.25 -16.49
CA ASP A 74 18.93 9.43 -17.02
C ASP A 74 17.90 10.50 -17.38
N LYS A 75 17.89 11.56 -16.56
CA LYS A 75 17.01 12.71 -16.71
C LYS A 75 17.80 13.83 -17.40
N PRO A 76 17.36 14.31 -18.58
CA PRO A 76 17.89 15.54 -19.16
C PRO A 76 17.81 16.69 -18.16
N ASP A 77 18.75 17.62 -18.25
CA ASP A 77 18.75 18.78 -17.35
C ASP A 77 17.43 19.56 -17.48
N GLY A 78 16.87 19.97 -16.34
CA GLY A 78 15.57 20.64 -16.29
C GLY A 78 14.32 19.79 -16.56
N ALA A 79 14.42 18.52 -16.96
CA ALA A 79 13.21 17.70 -17.20
C ALA A 79 12.47 17.35 -15.89
N ILE A 80 11.19 17.02 -15.95
CA ILE A 80 10.30 16.80 -14.81
C ILE A 80 10.00 15.32 -14.70
N ARG A 81 10.26 14.72 -13.54
CA ARG A 81 9.88 13.32 -13.27
C ARG A 81 8.41 13.28 -12.90
N LEU A 82 7.64 12.45 -13.61
CA LEU A 82 6.19 12.40 -13.50
C LEU A 82 5.69 10.97 -13.28
N VAL A 83 5.19 10.66 -12.08
CA VAL A 83 4.44 9.42 -11.85
C VAL A 83 3.04 9.57 -12.41
N VAL A 84 2.59 8.60 -13.21
CA VAL A 84 1.23 8.58 -13.78
C VAL A 84 0.48 7.34 -13.30
N VAL A 85 -0.73 7.53 -12.78
CA VAL A 85 -1.61 6.45 -12.33
C VAL A 85 -3.07 6.72 -12.71
N PRO A 86 -3.98 5.73 -12.71
CA PRO A 86 -5.39 5.98 -12.98
C PRO A 86 -6.04 6.96 -11.99
N PHE A 87 -5.75 6.80 -10.70
CA PHE A 87 -6.23 7.66 -9.63
C PHE A 87 -5.26 7.60 -8.45
N MET A 88 -4.74 8.74 -7.99
CA MET A 88 -3.72 8.79 -6.95
C MET A 88 -4.37 8.81 -5.55
N GLY A 89 -3.97 7.86 -4.69
CA GLY A 89 -4.38 7.83 -3.27
C GLY A 89 -3.45 8.64 -2.36
N ASP A 90 -3.85 8.86 -1.11
CA ASP A 90 -3.11 9.67 -0.14
C ASP A 90 -1.70 9.14 0.16
N ALA A 91 -1.54 7.84 0.36
CA ALA A 91 -0.20 7.28 0.57
C ALA A 91 0.71 7.45 -0.66
N GLY A 92 0.16 7.31 -1.87
CA GLY A 92 0.87 7.57 -3.12
C GLY A 92 1.29 9.03 -3.26
N ARG A 93 0.40 9.98 -2.91
CA ARG A 93 0.74 11.42 -2.81
C ARG A 93 1.90 11.64 -1.85
N GLY A 94 1.82 11.08 -0.65
CA GLY A 94 2.86 11.20 0.37
C GLY A 94 4.20 10.62 -0.06
N LEU A 95 4.21 9.51 -0.82
CA LEU A 95 5.44 8.94 -1.39
C LEU A 95 6.08 9.88 -2.41
N CYS A 96 5.29 10.40 -3.36
CA CYS A 96 5.78 11.35 -4.36
C CYS A 96 6.30 12.64 -3.72
N ASP A 97 5.59 13.15 -2.71
CA ASP A 97 5.98 14.35 -1.98
C ASP A 97 7.32 14.20 -1.27
N ARG A 98 7.54 13.08 -0.56
CA ARG A 98 8.83 12.79 0.11
C ARG A 98 9.98 12.60 -0.88
N ALA A 99 9.69 12.05 -2.06
CA ALA A 99 10.67 11.79 -3.09
C ALA A 99 10.95 13.01 -4.00
N GLU A 100 10.24 14.13 -3.77
CA GLU A 100 10.25 15.30 -4.65
C GLU A 100 10.00 14.95 -6.13
N VAL A 101 9.04 14.05 -6.37
CA VAL A 101 8.62 13.64 -7.72
C VAL A 101 7.21 14.19 -8.01
N SER A 102 7.02 14.75 -9.20
CA SER A 102 5.69 15.21 -9.63
C SER A 102 4.79 14.02 -9.92
N TRP A 103 3.48 14.19 -9.77
CA TRP A 103 2.51 13.15 -10.10
C TRP A 103 1.28 13.73 -10.81
N LEU A 104 0.66 12.89 -11.63
CA LEU A 104 -0.59 13.16 -12.32
C LEU A 104 -1.43 11.89 -12.31
N ASP A 105 -2.72 12.03 -12.06
CA ASP A 105 -3.67 10.95 -12.26
C ASP A 105 -4.59 11.18 -13.46
N LEU A 106 -5.06 10.09 -14.06
CA LEU A 106 -5.92 10.14 -15.25
C LEU A 106 -7.36 10.59 -14.93
N SER A 107 -7.68 10.83 -13.65
CA SER A 107 -8.90 11.53 -13.25
C SER A 107 -8.73 13.05 -13.30
N GLY A 108 -7.48 13.52 -13.44
CA GLY A 108 -7.07 14.89 -13.62
C GLY A 108 -6.67 15.60 -12.33
N ASN A 109 -6.40 14.86 -11.25
CA ASN A 109 -5.67 15.43 -10.12
C ASN A 109 -4.18 15.42 -10.45
N ALA A 110 -3.44 16.41 -9.98
CA ALA A 110 -2.01 16.48 -10.23
C ALA A 110 -1.30 17.36 -9.22
N ARG A 111 -0.02 17.05 -8.98
CA ARG A 111 0.95 17.96 -8.38
C ARG A 111 2.20 17.93 -9.24
N VAL A 112 2.41 18.99 -10.00
CA VAL A 112 3.56 19.14 -10.89
C VAL A 112 4.33 20.39 -10.50
N PHE A 113 5.65 20.30 -10.44
CA PHE A 113 6.51 21.42 -10.07
C PHE A 113 7.87 21.38 -10.78
N ALA A 114 8.33 22.55 -11.19
CA ALA A 114 9.66 22.84 -11.73
C ALA A 114 9.93 24.35 -11.60
N PRO A 115 11.15 24.84 -11.83
CA PRO A 115 11.38 26.28 -11.98
C PRO A 115 10.42 26.87 -13.03
N GLY A 116 9.63 27.87 -12.64
CA GLY A 116 8.64 28.51 -13.51
C GLY A 116 7.33 27.73 -13.74
N LEU A 117 7.17 26.53 -13.15
CA LEU A 117 5.97 25.71 -13.30
C LEU A 117 5.45 25.21 -11.95
N ARG A 118 4.16 25.47 -11.68
CA ARG A 118 3.44 24.85 -10.57
C ARG A 118 2.02 24.53 -11.01
N ILE A 119 1.66 23.25 -10.94
CA ILE A 119 0.29 22.75 -11.17
C ILE A 119 -0.11 22.02 -9.90
N GLN A 120 -1.25 22.41 -9.32
CA GLN A 120 -1.85 21.69 -8.21
C GLN A 120 -3.35 21.63 -8.42
N VAL A 121 -3.86 20.43 -8.68
CA VAL A 121 -5.28 20.17 -8.94
C VAL A 121 -5.70 18.99 -8.06
N GLU A 122 -6.68 19.22 -7.22
CA GLU A 122 -7.19 18.24 -6.25
C GLU A 122 -8.72 18.24 -6.24
N GLY A 123 -9.31 17.19 -5.67
CA GLY A 123 -10.77 17.07 -5.51
C GLY A 123 -11.51 16.51 -6.72
N ARG A 124 -10.83 16.15 -7.83
CA ARG A 124 -11.50 15.48 -8.95
C ARG A 124 -11.86 14.04 -8.57
N PRO A 125 -13.10 13.59 -8.81
CA PRO A 125 -13.55 12.27 -8.42
C PRO A 125 -12.83 11.18 -9.22
N ASN A 126 -12.65 10.02 -8.57
CA ASN A 126 -12.02 8.86 -9.21
C ASN A 126 -12.87 8.36 -10.40
N LYS A 127 -12.33 8.44 -11.62
CA LYS A 127 -12.99 7.91 -12.84
C LYS A 127 -12.83 6.39 -13.00
N PHE A 128 -11.92 5.79 -12.24
CA PHE A 128 -11.50 4.39 -12.32
C PHE A 128 -12.04 3.53 -11.17
N VAL A 129 -13.13 3.96 -10.53
CA VAL A 129 -13.84 3.14 -9.55
C VAL A 129 -14.25 1.81 -10.20
N GLN A 130 -13.86 0.71 -9.57
CA GLN A 130 -14.32 -0.63 -9.95
C GLN A 130 -15.64 -0.91 -9.23
N ARG A 131 -16.58 -1.56 -9.92
CA ARG A 131 -17.85 -1.97 -9.30
C ARG A 131 -17.59 -3.09 -8.28
N GLY A 132 -18.24 -2.97 -7.12
CA GLY A 132 -18.09 -3.91 -5.99
C GLY A 132 -17.06 -3.45 -4.95
N ARG A 133 -17.02 -4.11 -3.79
CA ARG A 133 -16.04 -3.82 -2.75
C ARG A 133 -14.64 -4.20 -3.28
N PRO A 134 -13.68 -3.26 -3.36
CA PRO A 134 -12.32 -3.59 -3.75
C PRO A 134 -11.81 -4.72 -2.84
N PRO A 135 -11.23 -5.79 -3.40
CA PRO A 135 -10.74 -6.87 -2.58
C PRO A 135 -9.56 -6.39 -1.73
N ASN A 136 -9.80 -6.20 -0.43
CA ASN A 136 -8.74 -5.91 0.52
C ASN A 136 -7.90 -7.18 0.74
N VAL A 137 -6.69 -7.20 0.17
CA VAL A 137 -5.70 -8.27 0.35
C VAL A 137 -5.22 -8.37 1.81
N PHE A 138 -5.51 -7.36 2.62
CA PHE A 138 -5.24 -7.27 4.04
C PHE A 138 -6.49 -7.40 4.93
N ALA A 139 -7.63 -7.85 4.39
CA ALA A 139 -8.80 -8.19 5.20
C ALA A 139 -8.49 -9.34 6.19
N PRO A 140 -9.21 -9.49 7.32
CA PRO A 140 -8.82 -10.40 8.41
C PRO A 140 -8.47 -11.84 8.01
N LYS A 141 -9.13 -12.40 6.98
CA LYS A 141 -8.83 -13.73 6.45
C LYS A 141 -7.65 -13.74 5.47
N SER A 142 -7.59 -12.79 4.54
CA SER A 142 -6.52 -12.69 3.54
C SER A 142 -5.20 -12.20 4.12
N SER A 143 -5.23 -11.37 5.17
CA SER A 143 -4.06 -10.86 5.87
C SER A 143 -3.21 -11.94 6.50
N ARG A 144 -3.75 -13.16 6.72
CA ARG A 144 -2.93 -14.31 7.15
C ARG A 144 -1.85 -14.65 6.12
N VAL A 145 -2.14 -14.52 4.82
CA VAL A 145 -1.16 -14.71 3.75
C VAL A 145 -0.11 -13.60 3.79
N ALA A 146 -0.54 -12.34 3.92
CA ALA A 146 0.36 -11.19 4.05
C ALA A 146 1.28 -11.35 5.28
N ARG A 147 0.70 -11.74 6.43
CA ARG A 147 1.43 -12.01 7.67
C ARG A 147 2.47 -13.10 7.48
N GLN A 148 2.12 -14.22 6.86
CA GLN A 148 3.05 -15.33 6.66
C GLN A 148 4.25 -14.93 5.80
N LEU A 149 4.00 -14.15 4.75
CA LEU A 149 5.05 -13.60 3.89
C LEU A 149 5.94 -12.61 4.64
N LEU A 150 5.36 -11.75 5.48
CA LEU A 150 6.09 -10.76 6.28
C LEU A 150 6.82 -11.34 7.50
N LEU A 151 6.41 -12.50 8.01
CA LEU A 151 7.14 -13.25 9.04
C LEU A 151 8.44 -13.86 8.49
N HIS A 152 8.46 -14.19 7.20
CA HIS A 152 9.62 -14.76 6.52
C HIS A 152 9.97 -13.97 5.24
N PRO A 153 10.29 -12.67 5.34
CA PRO A 153 10.33 -11.76 4.20
C PRO A 153 11.46 -12.07 3.19
N ARG A 154 12.47 -12.85 3.62
CA ARG A 154 13.60 -13.26 2.76
C ARG A 154 13.41 -14.63 2.12
N ARG A 155 12.38 -15.40 2.50
CA ARG A 155 12.16 -16.76 2.01
C ARG A 155 11.10 -16.75 0.92
N PHE A 156 11.44 -17.29 -0.25
CA PHE A 156 10.45 -17.65 -1.26
C PHE A 156 9.59 -18.81 -0.78
N GLN A 157 8.28 -18.66 -0.90
CA GLN A 157 7.29 -19.64 -0.46
C GLN A 157 6.33 -19.96 -1.60
N THR A 158 6.11 -21.24 -1.86
CA THR A 158 5.12 -21.72 -2.81
C THR A 158 3.70 -21.46 -2.29
N GLN A 159 2.72 -21.42 -3.19
CA GLN A 159 1.32 -21.26 -2.78
C GLN A 159 0.82 -22.44 -1.92
N ALA A 160 1.35 -23.65 -2.14
CA ALA A 160 1.04 -24.83 -1.33
C ALA A 160 1.60 -24.71 0.10
N GLU A 161 2.83 -24.21 0.26
CA GLU A 161 3.39 -23.91 1.59
C GLU A 161 2.56 -22.85 2.31
N LEU A 162 2.20 -21.76 1.62
CA LEU A 162 1.35 -20.71 2.18
C LEU A 162 -0.01 -21.24 2.61
N ALA A 163 -0.65 -22.12 1.83
CA ALA A 163 -1.92 -22.75 2.19
C ALA A 163 -1.79 -23.59 3.47
N ARG A 164 -0.76 -24.43 3.55
CA ARG A 164 -0.47 -25.25 4.73
C ARG A 164 -0.20 -24.40 5.97
N GLU A 165 0.65 -23.38 5.86
CA GLU A 165 1.10 -22.56 7.00
C GLU A 165 0.02 -21.60 7.49
N THR A 166 -0.87 -21.14 6.60
CA THR A 166 -1.98 -20.25 6.96
C THR A 166 -3.28 -20.98 7.31
N GLY A 167 -3.37 -22.28 7.01
CA GLY A 167 -4.59 -23.08 7.14
C GLY A 167 -5.72 -22.63 6.19
N LEU A 168 -5.37 -22.00 5.06
CA LEU A 168 -6.32 -21.52 4.05
C LEU A 168 -6.32 -22.45 2.84
N GLY A 169 -7.46 -22.56 2.16
CA GLY A 169 -7.55 -23.40 0.96
C GLY A 169 -6.75 -22.85 -0.22
N ASP A 170 -6.18 -23.76 -1.03
CA ASP A 170 -5.26 -23.43 -2.14
C ASP A 170 -5.84 -22.40 -3.12
N GLY A 171 -7.09 -22.57 -3.54
CA GLY A 171 -7.74 -21.63 -4.45
C GLY A 171 -7.88 -20.21 -3.87
N TYR A 172 -8.04 -20.10 -2.54
CA TYR A 172 -8.08 -18.80 -1.87
C TYR A 172 -6.68 -18.19 -1.80
N VAL A 173 -5.66 -18.96 -1.39
CA VAL A 173 -4.26 -18.50 -1.35
C VAL A 173 -3.80 -18.05 -2.73
N SER A 174 -4.07 -18.84 -3.77
CA SER A 174 -3.73 -18.49 -5.16
C SER A 174 -4.35 -17.16 -5.58
N LYS A 175 -5.64 -16.97 -5.28
CA LYS A 175 -6.35 -15.71 -5.55
C LYS A 175 -5.73 -14.52 -4.81
N ILE A 176 -5.32 -14.68 -3.55
CA ILE A 176 -4.70 -13.60 -2.77
C ILE A 176 -3.27 -13.32 -3.26
N ALA A 177 -2.45 -14.34 -3.48
CA ALA A 177 -1.09 -14.21 -4.01
C ALA A 177 -1.08 -13.52 -5.37
N ASN A 178 -1.99 -13.89 -6.29
CA ASN A 178 -2.10 -13.24 -7.59
C ASN A 178 -2.49 -11.76 -7.47
N ARG A 179 -3.34 -11.39 -6.51
CA ARG A 179 -3.69 -9.97 -6.28
C ARG A 179 -2.54 -9.18 -5.70
N LEU A 180 -1.82 -9.75 -4.73
CA LEU A 180 -0.62 -9.11 -4.16
C LEU A 180 0.47 -8.92 -5.23
N LYS A 181 0.66 -9.90 -6.13
CA LYS A 181 1.54 -9.76 -7.31
C LYS A 181 1.08 -8.64 -8.24
N GLN A 182 -0.21 -8.62 -8.59
CA GLN A 182 -0.77 -7.57 -9.44
C GLN A 182 -0.49 -6.18 -8.85
N GLN A 183 -0.60 -6.03 -7.54
CA GLN A 183 -0.34 -4.79 -6.81
C GLN A 183 1.15 -4.49 -6.55
N GLN A 184 2.07 -5.27 -7.15
CA GLN A 184 3.53 -5.14 -7.00
C GLN A 184 4.05 -5.38 -5.57
N TYR A 185 3.28 -6.01 -4.68
CA TYR A 185 3.76 -6.33 -3.33
C TYR A 185 4.65 -7.57 -3.29
N LEU A 186 4.55 -8.45 -4.28
CA LEU A 186 5.30 -9.71 -4.34
C LEU A 186 6.19 -9.77 -5.57
N GLU A 187 7.36 -10.35 -5.38
CA GLU A 187 8.20 -10.84 -6.46
C GLU A 187 8.16 -12.38 -6.51
N THR A 188 8.62 -12.94 -7.63
CA THR A 188 8.66 -14.38 -7.87
C THR A 188 10.04 -14.84 -8.26
N ASP A 189 10.42 -16.02 -7.80
CA ASP A 189 11.58 -16.74 -8.33
C ASP A 189 11.21 -17.55 -9.59
N ASP A 190 12.19 -18.26 -10.13
CA ASP A 190 12.04 -19.12 -11.32
C ASP A 190 11.03 -20.26 -11.10
N THR A 191 10.77 -20.64 -9.85
CA THR A 191 9.81 -21.70 -9.48
C THR A 191 8.38 -21.17 -9.26
N ARG A 192 8.17 -19.86 -9.46
CA ARG A 192 6.92 -19.13 -9.16
C ARG A 192 6.58 -19.04 -7.67
N ALA A 193 7.49 -19.43 -6.78
CA ALA A 193 7.39 -19.15 -5.37
C ALA A 193 7.48 -17.63 -5.14
N VAL A 194 6.89 -17.16 -4.04
CA VAL A 194 6.71 -15.73 -3.79
C VAL A 194 7.34 -15.29 -2.49
N ARG A 195 7.79 -14.03 -2.46
CA ARG A 195 8.13 -13.30 -1.23
C ARG A 195 7.75 -11.82 -1.39
N PRO A 196 7.68 -11.04 -0.30
CA PRO A 196 7.52 -9.60 -0.39
C PRO A 196 8.65 -8.97 -1.24
N ALA A 197 8.29 -8.16 -2.23
CA ALA A 197 9.27 -7.41 -3.02
C ALA A 197 9.92 -6.31 -2.16
N ASN A 198 9.10 -5.61 -1.38
CA ASN A 198 9.54 -4.67 -0.36
C ASN A 198 8.68 -4.87 0.91
N PRO A 199 9.23 -5.51 1.97
CA PRO A 199 8.48 -5.79 3.19
C PRO A 199 7.92 -4.54 3.88
N ASP A 200 8.69 -3.44 3.89
CA ASP A 200 8.30 -2.20 4.56
C ASP A 200 7.12 -1.55 3.85
N LEU A 201 7.15 -1.46 2.51
CA LEU A 201 6.02 -0.94 1.73
C LEU A 201 4.77 -1.81 1.86
N MET A 202 4.92 -3.12 1.97
CA MET A 202 3.80 -4.04 2.18
C MET A 202 3.21 -3.88 3.60
N LEU A 203 4.04 -3.58 4.61
CA LEU A 203 3.59 -3.23 5.96
C LEU A 203 2.86 -1.89 5.98
N ASP A 204 3.40 -0.86 5.32
CA ASP A 204 2.75 0.45 5.19
C ASP A 204 1.38 0.33 4.52
N ALA A 205 1.31 -0.43 3.42
CA ALA A 205 0.06 -0.70 2.73
C ALA A 205 -0.95 -1.45 3.60
N TRP A 206 -0.49 -2.39 4.41
CA TRP A 206 -1.35 -3.09 5.36
C TRP A 206 -1.86 -2.12 6.42
N ALA A 207 -0.98 -1.29 7.01
CA ALA A 207 -1.36 -0.31 8.01
C ALA A 207 -2.41 0.68 7.49
N GLU A 208 -2.28 1.14 6.25
CA GLU A 208 -3.25 2.04 5.60
C GLU A 208 -4.60 1.34 5.33
N ALA A 209 -4.58 0.09 4.88
CA ALA A 209 -5.80 -0.68 4.62
C ALA A 209 -6.48 -1.19 5.91
N TYR A 210 -5.82 -1.06 7.06
CA TYR A 210 -6.32 -1.51 8.35
C TYR A 210 -7.19 -0.43 8.98
N ASP A 211 -8.45 -0.77 9.22
CA ASP A 211 -9.41 0.16 9.81
C ASP A 211 -9.87 -0.34 11.17
N PHE A 212 -9.38 0.32 12.22
CA PHE A 212 -9.75 0.06 13.60
C PHE A 212 -11.24 0.27 13.88
N GLN A 213 -11.96 1.04 13.07
CA GLN A 213 -13.40 1.27 13.25
C GLN A 213 -14.24 0.01 13.02
N HIS A 214 -13.71 -0.98 12.30
CA HIS A 214 -14.38 -2.26 12.11
C HIS A 214 -14.28 -3.18 13.34
N HIS A 215 -13.50 -2.83 14.35
CA HIS A 215 -13.44 -3.59 15.58
C HIS A 215 -14.68 -3.33 16.44
N ARG A 216 -15.21 -4.41 17.03
CA ARG A 216 -16.24 -4.28 18.07
C ARG A 216 -15.59 -3.62 19.29
N ILE A 217 -15.94 -2.36 19.53
CA ILE A 217 -15.53 -1.64 20.73
C ILE A 217 -16.61 -1.88 21.79
N LEU A 218 -16.23 -2.55 22.88
CA LEU A 218 -17.04 -2.65 24.09
C LEU A 218 -16.54 -1.60 25.08
N ALA A 219 -17.31 -0.54 25.25
CA ALA A 219 -17.00 0.50 26.23
C ALA A 219 -17.49 0.06 27.61
N GLY A 220 -16.62 0.21 28.62
CA GLY A 220 -16.92 -0.10 30.01
C GLY A 220 -15.87 0.51 30.92
N HIS A 221 -16.16 0.51 32.22
CA HIS A 221 -15.23 0.99 33.24
C HIS A 221 -14.64 -0.20 34.00
N VAL A 222 -13.30 -0.28 34.02
CA VAL A 222 -12.58 -1.21 34.88
C VAL A 222 -11.98 -0.40 36.02
N PRO A 223 -12.35 -0.64 37.29
CA PRO A 223 -11.89 0.17 38.43
C PRO A 223 -10.45 -0.19 38.85
N ALA A 224 -9.51 -0.13 37.91
CA ALA A 224 -8.10 -0.37 38.14
C ALA A 224 -7.35 0.97 38.32
N ARG A 225 -6.46 1.03 39.33
CA ARG A 225 -5.69 2.22 39.71
C ARG A 225 -4.29 2.23 39.08
N SER A 226 -3.88 1.12 38.46
CA SER A 226 -2.62 0.98 37.75
C SER A 226 -2.75 0.02 36.56
N GLY A 227 -1.79 0.05 35.64
CA GLY A 227 -1.72 -0.94 34.56
C GLY A 227 -1.55 -2.37 35.08
N PHE A 228 -0.82 -2.55 36.18
CA PHE A 228 -0.66 -3.84 36.84
C PHE A 228 -1.99 -4.38 37.38
N GLU A 229 -2.74 -3.54 38.11
CA GLU A 229 -4.07 -3.92 38.62
C GLU A 229 -5.05 -4.20 37.47
N LEU A 230 -4.98 -3.42 36.39
CA LEU A 230 -5.77 -3.67 35.17
C LEU A 230 -5.45 -5.04 34.57
N LEU A 231 -4.16 -5.35 34.43
CA LEU A 231 -3.68 -6.63 33.90
C LEU A 231 -4.18 -7.79 34.76
N GLU A 232 -4.06 -7.71 36.08
CA GLU A 232 -4.53 -8.76 36.98
C GLU A 232 -6.04 -8.93 36.93
N LEU A 233 -6.81 -7.84 37.02
CA LEU A 233 -8.27 -7.91 37.10
C LEU A 233 -8.86 -8.47 35.80
N VAL A 234 -8.38 -8.00 34.64
CA VAL A 234 -8.81 -8.52 33.33
C VAL A 234 -8.34 -9.95 33.15
N GLY A 235 -7.07 -10.27 33.47
CA GLY A 235 -6.52 -11.62 33.36
C GLY A 235 -7.31 -12.64 34.20
N ARG A 236 -7.63 -12.32 35.46
CA ARG A 236 -8.46 -13.17 36.32
C ARG A 236 -9.87 -13.37 35.72
N SER A 237 -10.48 -12.29 35.23
CA SER A 237 -11.82 -12.35 34.63
C SER A 237 -11.85 -13.25 33.38
N LEU A 238 -10.82 -13.15 32.53
CA LEU A 238 -10.66 -14.00 31.35
C LEU A 238 -10.42 -15.48 31.71
N THR A 239 -9.73 -15.75 32.81
CA THR A 239 -9.54 -17.12 33.33
C THR A 239 -10.83 -17.71 33.88
N VAL A 240 -11.62 -16.95 34.65
CA VAL A 240 -12.89 -17.44 35.21
C VAL A 240 -13.94 -17.69 34.12
N ALA A 241 -13.96 -16.86 33.08
CA ALA A 241 -14.92 -16.98 31.99
C ALA A 241 -14.65 -18.15 31.04
N ASN A 242 -13.48 -18.79 31.11
CA ASN A 242 -13.09 -19.90 30.23
C ASN A 242 -12.64 -21.11 31.05
N ASP A 243 -13.29 -22.26 30.88
CA ASP A 243 -12.90 -23.54 31.51
C ASP A 243 -11.44 -23.98 31.23
N ARG A 244 -10.74 -23.28 30.32
CA ARG A 244 -9.28 -23.33 30.14
C ARG A 244 -8.71 -21.96 29.77
N PRO A 245 -7.55 -21.52 30.31
CA PRO A 245 -6.96 -20.26 29.94
C PRO A 245 -6.29 -20.41 28.58
N LEU A 246 -6.83 -19.74 27.56
CA LEU A 246 -6.07 -19.48 26.34
C LEU A 246 -6.05 -17.98 26.07
N TRP A 247 -5.75 -17.22 27.12
CA TRP A 247 -5.34 -15.84 26.98
C TRP A 247 -3.85 -15.69 27.24
N ALA A 248 -3.22 -14.74 26.57
CA ALA A 248 -1.84 -14.35 26.83
C ALA A 248 -1.74 -12.83 26.81
N ALA A 249 -1.14 -12.24 27.85
CA ALA A 249 -0.79 -10.82 27.80
C ALA A 249 0.21 -10.58 26.67
N THR A 250 0.19 -9.39 26.07
CA THR A 250 1.15 -8.96 25.05
C THR A 250 1.54 -7.49 25.22
N GLY A 251 2.52 -7.03 24.45
CA GLY A 251 3.08 -5.68 24.56
C GLY A 251 3.75 -5.42 25.91
N LEU A 252 3.59 -4.20 26.43
CA LEU A 252 4.23 -3.78 27.69
C LEU A 252 3.69 -4.52 28.91
N ALA A 253 2.43 -4.97 28.88
CA ALA A 253 1.86 -5.79 29.94
C ALA A 253 2.57 -7.15 30.06
N ALA A 254 2.90 -7.78 28.91
CA ALA A 254 3.72 -8.99 28.92
C ALA A 254 5.15 -8.72 29.34
N ALA A 255 5.76 -7.63 28.86
CA ALA A 255 7.12 -7.25 29.25
C ALA A 255 7.23 -7.09 30.78
N TRP A 256 6.24 -6.47 31.42
CA TRP A 256 6.16 -6.41 32.88
C TRP A 256 6.11 -7.80 33.53
N LEU A 257 5.28 -8.72 33.03
CA LEU A 257 5.21 -10.08 33.59
C LEU A 257 6.52 -10.86 33.46
N TYR A 258 7.36 -10.54 32.46
CA TYR A 258 8.66 -11.20 32.27
C TYR A 258 9.80 -10.58 33.07
N THR A 259 9.85 -9.25 33.16
CA THR A 259 11.04 -8.54 33.67
C THR A 259 10.75 -7.51 34.75
N GLU A 260 9.49 -7.20 35.02
CA GLU A 260 9.03 -6.20 36.01
C GLU A 260 9.62 -4.79 35.78
N PHE A 261 10.06 -4.49 34.56
CA PHE A 261 10.73 -3.22 34.24
C PHE A 261 9.87 -2.25 33.41
N ALA A 262 8.80 -2.75 32.77
CA ALA A 262 7.98 -1.95 31.86
C ALA A 262 6.77 -1.32 32.55
N THR A 263 6.63 0.00 32.52
CA THR A 263 5.40 0.68 32.94
C THR A 263 4.39 0.74 31.79
N PHE A 264 3.10 0.53 32.09
CA PHE A 264 2.04 0.57 31.07
C PHE A 264 0.71 1.05 31.65
N ARG A 265 -0.15 1.57 30.76
CA ARG A 265 -1.55 1.93 31.06
C ARG A 265 -2.56 1.14 30.22
N LEU A 266 -2.11 0.59 29.10
CA LEU A 266 -2.88 -0.27 28.22
C LEU A 266 -2.43 -1.72 28.45
N ALA A 267 -3.34 -2.59 28.85
CA ALA A 267 -3.14 -4.03 28.89
C ALA A 267 -3.77 -4.66 27.64
N THR A 268 -2.98 -5.38 26.86
CA THR A 268 -3.43 -6.06 25.64
C THR A 268 -3.31 -7.56 25.83
N PHE A 269 -4.31 -8.29 25.34
CA PHE A 269 -4.40 -9.74 25.49
C PHE A 269 -4.66 -10.38 24.14
N TYR A 270 -3.97 -11.47 23.84
CA TYR A 270 -4.42 -12.44 22.84
C TYR A 270 -5.45 -13.34 23.49
N LEU A 271 -6.52 -13.64 22.74
CA LEU A 271 -7.58 -14.56 23.15
C LEU A 271 -7.69 -15.63 22.08
N ALA A 272 -7.69 -16.92 22.45
CA ALA A 272 -7.91 -17.99 21.48
C ALA A 272 -9.34 -18.02 20.93
N ALA A 273 -10.31 -17.54 21.70
CA ALA A 273 -11.68 -17.32 21.29
C ALA A 273 -12.23 -16.06 21.96
N MET A 274 -13.20 -15.42 21.34
CA MET A 274 -13.93 -14.33 22.00
C MET A 274 -14.71 -14.90 23.20
N PRO A 275 -14.70 -14.24 24.37
CA PRO A 275 -15.56 -14.61 25.48
C PRO A 275 -17.04 -14.57 25.03
N ALA A 276 -17.82 -15.54 25.51
CA ALA A 276 -19.26 -15.63 25.22
C ALA A 276 -20.02 -14.41 25.76
#